data_AF-S8CQR6-F1
#
_entry.id   AF-S8CQR6-F1
#
_cell.length_a   1.000
_cell.length_b   1.000
_cell.length_c   1.000
_cell.angle_alpha   90.00
_cell.angle_beta   90.00
_cell.angle_gamma   90.00
#
_symmetry.space_group_name_H-M   'P 1'
#
loop_
_entity.id
_entity.type
_entity.pdbx_description
1 polymer ?
#
loop_
_entity_poly.entity_id
_entity_poly.type
_entity_poly.pdbx_seq_one_letter_code
_entity_poly.pdbx_strand_id
1 'polypeptide(L)' 'DPWWNPAVEEQAVMRIHRFGQTKPVMIKRFIVKDSVEERMEAVQARKQRVIAGALNNQEVRSARIQELKMLFT' A
#
# COMPACT_ATOMS: atom_id res chain seq x y z
N ASP A 1 5.00 -8.26 -6.56
CA ASP A 1 3.55 -8.03 -6.60
C ASP A 1 3.17 -7.17 -5.42
N PRO A 2 2.33 -6.13 -5.61
CA PRO A 2 1.96 -5.23 -4.53
C PRO A 2 1.20 -5.99 -3.43
N TRP A 3 1.47 -5.65 -2.16
CA TRP A 3 0.85 -6.32 -1.01
C TRP A 3 -0.24 -5.45 -0.39
N TRP A 4 -1.35 -6.05 0.08
CA TRP A 4 -2.47 -5.33 0.70
C TRP A 4 -2.10 -4.45 1.90
N ASN A 5 -1.02 -4.81 2.59
CA ASN A 5 -0.49 -4.05 3.70
C ASN A 5 0.87 -3.44 3.30
N PRO A 6 0.93 -2.12 3.01
CA PRO A 6 2.17 -1.47 2.58
C PRO A 6 3.30 -1.58 3.62
N ALA A 7 2.95 -1.66 4.91
CA ALA A 7 3.93 -1.77 5.99
C ALA A 7 4.75 -3.08 5.91
N VAL A 8 4.20 -4.15 5.34
CA VAL A 8 4.92 -5.42 5.17
C VAL A 8 6.02 -5.27 4.13
N GLU A 9 5.73 -4.60 3.02
CA GLU A 9 6.71 -4.32 1.97
C GLU A 9 7.79 -3.37 2.47
N GLU A 10 7.39 -2.31 3.19
CA GLU A 10 8.32 -1.37 3.82
C GLU A 10 9.24 -2.08 4.82
N GLN A 11 8.71 -2.97 5.64
CA GLN A 11 9.51 -3.78 6.56
C GLN A 11 10.53 -4.66 5.81
N ALA A 12 10.15 -5.23 4.66
CA ALA A 12 11.06 -6.00 3.83
C ALA A 12 12.18 -5.12 3.25
N VAL A 13 11.85 -3.92 2.77
CA VAL A 13 12.80 -2.92 2.27
C VAL A 13 13.79 -2.49 3.37
N MET A 14 13.30 -2.27 4.58
CA MET A 14 14.11 -1.85 5.72
C MET A 14 15.14 -2.91 6.17
N ARG A 15 14.96 -4.19 5.79
CA ARG A 15 16.00 -5.22 6.01
C ARG A 15 17.24 -4.98 5.15
N ILE A 16 17.08 -4.35 3.98
CA ILE A 16 18.15 -4.07 3.02
C ILE A 16 18.80 -2.72 3.33
N HIS A 17 17.99 -1.71 3.62
CA HIS A 17 18.44 -0.40 4.10
C HIS A 17 18.77 -0.44 5.60
N ARG A 18 19.86 -1.11 5.96
CA ARG A 18 20.32 -1.21 7.35
C ARG A 18 21.62 -0.44 7.58
N PHE A 19 21.84 -0.01 8.82
CA PHE A 19 23.10 0.62 9.23
C PHE A 19 24.32 -0.25 8.85
N GLY A 20 25.33 0.36 8.26
CA GLY A 20 26.52 -0.34 7.74
C GLY A 20 26.41 -0.77 6.27
N GLN A 21 25.26 -0.57 5.61
CA GLN A 21 25.17 -0.70 4.16
C GLN A 21 25.94 0.45 3.47
N THR A 22 26.84 0.11 2.56
CA THR A 22 27.67 1.07 1.81
C THR A 22 27.34 1.14 0.33
N LYS A 23 26.56 0.17 -0.18
CA LYS A 23 26.17 0.11 -1.58
C LYS A 23 24.81 0.79 -1.80
N PRO A 24 24.60 1.46 -2.95
CA PRO A 24 23.30 2.02 -3.29
C PRO A 24 22.29 0.88 -3.45
N VAL A 25 21.11 1.07 -2.84
CA VAL A 25 20.00 0.12 -2.93
C VAL A 25 18.94 0.73 -3.85
N MET A 26 18.52 -0.05 -4.85
CA MET A 26 17.46 0.33 -5.79
C MET A 26 16.32 -0.66 -5.67
N ILE A 27 15.11 -0.16 -5.46
CA ILE A 27 13.89 -0.96 -5.36
C ILE A 27 13.07 -0.69 -6.62
N LYS A 28 12.74 -1.76 -7.35
CA LYS A 28 11.86 -1.69 -8.52
C LYS A 28 10.61 -2.48 -8.24
N ARG A 29 9.46 -1.82 -8.32
CA ARG A 29 8.16 -2.47 -8.34
C ARG A 29 7.73 -2.68 -9.78
N PHE A 30 7.37 -3.92 -10.11
CA PHE A 30 6.72 -4.25 -11.36
C PHE A 30 5.22 -4.26 -11.11
N ILE A 31 4.48 -3.54 -11.94
CA ILE A 31 3.02 -3.40 -11.85
C ILE A 31 2.46 -3.63 -13.26
N VAL A 32 1.51 -4.55 -13.39
CA VAL A 32 0.82 -4.78 -14.64
C VAL A 32 -0.21 -3.67 -14.86
N LYS A 33 -0.13 -3.00 -16.01
CA LYS A 33 -1.10 -1.97 -16.41
C LYS A 33 -2.49 -2.54 -16.59
N ASP A 34 -3.52 -1.72 -16.33
CA ASP A 34 -4.92 -2.08 -16.49
C ASP A 34 -5.31 -3.33 -15.66
N SER A 35 -4.62 -3.54 -14.54
CA SER A 35 -4.80 -4.71 -13.69
C SER A 35 -5.20 -4.35 -12.26
N VAL A 36 -5.54 -5.38 -11.48
CA VAL A 36 -5.82 -5.24 -10.05
C VAL A 36 -4.61 -4.70 -9.29
N GLU A 37 -3.38 -4.95 -9.76
CA GLU A 37 -2.16 -4.48 -9.11
C GLU A 37 -2.04 -2.95 -9.12
N GLU A 38 -2.38 -2.32 -10.25
CA GLU A 38 -2.38 -0.87 -10.41
C GLU A 38 -3.45 -0.21 -9.54
N ARG A 39 -4.67 -0.79 -9.52
CA ARG A 39 -5.76 -0.32 -8.65
C ARG A 39 -5.42 -0.47 -7.17
N MET A 40 -4.69 -1.53 -6.81
CA MET A 40 -4.27 -1.77 -5.44
C MET A 40 -3.28 -0.71 -4.93
N GLU A 41 -2.42 -0.16 -5.79
CA GLU A 41 -1.56 0.97 -5.41
C GLU A 41 -2.40 2.20 -5.01
N ALA A 42 -3.43 2.53 -5.78
CA ALA A 42 -4.35 3.64 -5.48
C ALA A 42 -5.11 3.42 -4.15
N VAL A 43 -5.53 2.18 -3.88
CA VAL A 43 -6.20 1.79 -2.63
C VAL A 43 -5.28 1.97 -1.43
N GLN A 44 -4.02 1.53 -1.52
CA GLN A 44 -3.03 1.69 -0.44
C GLN A 44 -2.79 3.17 -0.10
N ALA A 45 -2.60 4.02 -1.13
CA ALA A 45 -2.40 5.46 -0.96
C ALA A 45 -3.62 6.15 -0.32
N ARG A 46 -4.84 5.65 -0.56
CA ARG A 46 -6.04 6.15 0.11
C ARG A 46 -6.12 5.67 1.56
N LYS A 47 -5.83 4.40 1.80
CA LYS A 47 -5.87 3.79 3.14
C LYS A 47 -4.93 4.49 4.11
N GLN A 48 -3.71 4.86 3.68
CA GLN A 48 -2.78 5.63 4.51
C GLN A 48 -3.36 7.00 4.92
N ARG A 49 -3.99 7.72 3.99
CA ARG A 49 -4.65 9.02 4.27
C ARG A 49 -5.83 8.89 5.23
N VAL A 50 -6.60 7.82 5.08
CA VAL A 50 -7.79 7.52 5.88
C VAL A 50 -7.40 7.14 7.32
N ILE A 51 -6.38 6.30 7.49
CA ILE A 51 -5.88 5.88 8.82
C ILE A 51 -5.23 7.05 9.59
N ALA A 52 -4.66 8.03 8.90
CA ALA A 52 -4.14 9.24 9.55
C ALA A 52 -5.25 10.13 10.17
N GLY A 53 -6.52 9.92 9.78
CA GLY A 53 -7.68 10.52 10.42
C GLY A 53 -8.16 9.69 11.61
N ALA A 54 -8.57 10.35 12.70
CA ALA A 54 -9.23 9.68 13.82
C ALA A 54 -10.67 9.28 13.42
N LEU A 55 -10.82 8.13 12.76
CA LEU A 55 -12.11 7.66 12.25
C LEU A 55 -12.91 6.89 13.29
N ASN A 56 -14.23 7.03 13.22
CA ASN A 56 -15.17 6.21 13.97
C ASN A 56 -15.51 4.90 13.23
N ASN A 57 -16.19 3.98 13.93
CA ASN A 57 -16.43 2.62 13.42
C ASN A 57 -17.35 2.57 12.18
N GLN A 58 -18.22 3.56 11.97
CA GLN A 58 -19.07 3.64 10.78
C GLN A 58 -18.27 4.10 9.55
N GLU A 59 -17.39 5.07 9.74
CA GLU A 59 -16.50 5.57 8.68
C GLU A 59 -15.51 4.51 8.21
N VAL A 60 -15.02 3.66 9.12
CA VAL A 60 -14.16 2.51 8.75
C VAL A 60 -14.90 1.53 7.86
N ARG A 61 -16.19 1.25 8.15
CA ARG A 61 -17.02 0.35 7.34
C ARG A 61 -17.27 0.92 5.95
N SER A 62 -17.64 2.21 5.85
CA SER A 62 -17.90 2.84 4.55
C SER A 62 -16.63 2.93 3.70
N ALA A 63 -15.49 3.27 4.31
CA ALA A 63 -14.19 3.28 3.66
C ALA A 63 -13.84 1.91 3.07
N ARG A 64 -14.06 0.82 3.83
CA ARG A 64 -13.81 -0.56 3.36
C ARG A 64 -14.67 -0.96 2.16
N ILE A 65 -15.96 -0.60 2.16
CA ILE A 65 -16.85 -0.88 1.01
C ILE A 65 -16.36 -0.12 -0.22
N GLN A 66 -15.94 1.13 -0.04
CA GLN A 66 -15.47 1.96 -1.13
C GLN A 66 -14.09 1.50 -1.65
N GLU A 67 -13.22 0.93 -0.79
CA GLU A 67 -11.99 0.23 -1.22
C GLU A 67 -12.30 -0.95 -2.12
N LEU A 68 -13.23 -1.82 -1.73
CA LEU A 68 -13.66 -2.95 -2.54
C LEU A 68 -14.20 -2.52 -3.91
N LYS A 69 -14.99 -1.43 -3.96
CA LYS A 69 -15.46 -0.89 -5.24
C LYS A 69 -14.32 -0.45 -6.15
N MET A 70 -13.29 0.22 -5.64
CA MET A 70 -12.16 0.67 -6.47
C MET A 70 -11.32 -0.47 -7.04
N LEU A 71 -11.32 -1.65 -6.40
CA LEU A 71 -10.55 -2.79 -6.88
C LEU A 71 -11.23 -3.50 -8.04
N PHE A 72 -12.56 -3.62 -7.98
CA PHE A 72 -13.34 -4.47 -8.89
C PHE A 72 -14.25 -3.71 -9.85
N THR A 73 -14.34 -2.38 -9.73
CA THR A 73 -15.03 -1.48 -10.66
C THR A 73 -13.99 -0.61 -11.31
#